data_AF-A0A850JQ38-F1
#
_entry.id   AF-A0A850JQ38-F1
#
_cell.length_a   1.000
_cell.length_b   1.000
_cell.length_c   1.000
_cell.angle_alpha   90.00
_cell.angle_beta   90.00
_cell.angle_gamma   90.00
#
_symmetry.space_group_name_H-M   'P 1'
#
loop_
_entity.id
_entity.type
_entity.pdbx_description
1 polymer ?
#
loop_
_entity_poly.entity_id
_entity_poly.type
_entity_poly.pdbx_seq_one_letter_code
_entity_poly.pdbx_strand_id
1 'polypeptide(L)'
;MNEASPSALDIGELAAEFPGWTIELVQDSPLWRASRDMAPPLAIAANSLAELRALLDEADRLDCRRTTNALAVLREYGVIAQPCGQAVVAEPPGGVRRTIVAGRGLYEWTSGVLIGLVGDVSEAAERVLRGLRES
;
A
#
# COMPACT_ATOMS: atom_id res chain seq x y z
N MET A 1 35.71 2.90 11.39
CA MET A 1 34.52 3.26 10.61
C MET A 1 33.41 3.42 11.64
N ASN A 2 33.09 4.66 12.02
CA ASN A 2 32.04 4.91 13.02
C ASN A 2 30.70 4.65 12.35
N GLU A 3 30.03 3.55 12.66
CA GLU A 3 28.60 3.45 12.42
C GLU A 3 27.92 4.41 13.39
N ALA A 4 27.30 5.46 12.86
CA ALA A 4 26.49 6.35 13.65
C ALA A 4 25.36 5.52 14.27
N SER A 5 25.20 5.59 15.60
CA SER A 5 24.02 5.01 16.24
C SER A 5 22.79 5.59 15.55
N PRO A 6 21.85 4.75 15.12
CA PRO A 6 20.65 5.23 14.46
C PRO A 6 19.89 6.15 15.40
N SER A 7 19.49 7.28 14.85
CA SER A 7 18.84 8.34 15.59
C SER A 7 17.35 8.08 15.65
N ALA A 8 16.67 8.64 16.66
CA ALA A 8 15.21 8.63 16.70
C ALA A 8 14.56 9.27 15.46
N LEU A 9 15.32 10.10 14.72
CA LEU A 9 14.93 10.68 13.45
C LEU A 9 14.74 9.59 12.37
N ASP A 10 15.67 8.63 12.27
CA ASP A 10 15.64 7.55 11.27
C ASP A 10 14.41 6.65 11.43
N ILE A 11 14.04 6.36 12.68
CA ILE A 11 12.82 5.60 13.01
C ILE A 11 11.57 6.40 12.61
N GLY A 12 11.53 7.69 12.94
CA GLY A 12 10.39 8.56 12.65
C GLY A 12 10.17 8.77 11.15
N GLU A 13 11.25 8.96 10.38
CA GLU A 13 11.18 9.09 8.92
C GLU A 13 10.65 7.80 8.26
N LEU A 14 11.16 6.64 8.68
CA LEU A 14 10.70 5.38 8.13
C LEU A 14 9.25 5.07 8.53
N ALA A 15 8.84 5.39 9.77
CA ALA A 15 7.46 5.20 10.21
C ALA A 15 6.47 6.11 9.46
N ALA A 16 6.90 7.33 9.10
CA ALA A 16 6.11 8.23 8.28
C ALA A 16 5.95 7.73 6.84
N GLU A 17 6.98 7.09 6.28
CA GLU A 17 6.94 6.51 4.94
C GLU A 17 6.06 5.24 4.86
N PHE A 18 6.03 4.45 5.94
CA PHE A 18 5.28 3.21 6.02
C PHE A 18 4.20 3.30 7.11
N PRO A 19 3.13 4.08 6.87
CA PRO A 19 2.07 4.24 7.84
C PRO A 19 1.43 2.89 8.22
N GLY A 20 1.13 2.72 9.50
CA GLY A 20 0.58 1.47 10.05
C GLY A 20 1.63 0.44 10.46
N TRP A 21 2.92 0.69 10.20
CA TRP A 21 4.02 -0.10 10.75
C TRP A 21 4.58 0.55 12.02
N THR A 22 4.77 -0.25 13.06
CA THR A 22 5.57 0.12 14.22
C THR A 22 7.01 -0.29 13.96
N ILE A 23 7.95 0.66 14.08
CA ILE A 23 9.36 0.45 13.77
C ILE A 23 10.19 0.66 15.03
N GLU A 24 11.06 -0.29 15.34
CA GLU A 24 11.93 -0.26 16.51
C GLU A 24 13.31 -0.84 16.20
N LEU A 25 14.32 -0.40 16.97
CA LEU A 25 15.61 -1.07 17.04
C LEU A 25 15.64 -1.91 18.31
N VAL A 26 15.82 -3.22 18.17
CA VAL A 26 15.94 -4.11 19.31
C VAL A 26 17.33 -3.92 19.94
N GLN A 27 17.40 -3.50 21.20
CA GLN A 27 18.69 -3.18 21.84
C GLN A 27 19.51 -4.43 22.22
N ASP A 28 18.84 -5.54 22.54
CA ASP A 28 19.49 -6.79 22.95
C ASP A 28 20.10 -7.58 21.77
N SER A 29 19.75 -7.19 20.54
CA SER A 29 20.32 -7.71 19.28
C SER A 29 20.07 -6.62 18.24
N PRO A 30 21.10 -5.91 17.73
CA PRO A 30 20.95 -4.68 16.94
C PRO A 30 20.33 -4.96 15.57
N LEU A 31 19.05 -5.33 15.60
CA LEU A 31 18.18 -5.71 14.52
C LEU A 31 17.10 -4.66 14.45
N TRP A 32 16.92 -4.13 13.25
CA TRP A 32 15.79 -3.31 12.91
C TRP A 32 14.57 -4.21 12.80
N ARG A 33 13.48 -3.83 13.46
CA ARG A 33 12.22 -4.56 13.39
C ARG A 33 11.10 -3.61 12.99
N ALA A 34 10.26 -4.07 12.07
CA ALA A 34 8.97 -3.48 11.80
C ALA A 34 7.86 -4.50 12.10
N SER A 35 6.80 -4.08 12.78
CA SER A 35 5.64 -4.90 13.05
C SER A 35 4.36 -4.18 12.65
N ARG A 36 3.35 -4.95 12.24
CA ARG A 36 2.00 -4.43 11.95
C ARG A 36 0.99 -5.29 12.69
N ASP A 37 0.11 -4.61 13.43
CA ASP A 37 -0.99 -5.26 14.11
C ASP A 37 -2.09 -5.59 13.09
N MET A 38 -2.15 -6.86 12.70
CA MET A 38 -3.10 -7.41 11.73
C MET A 38 -3.31 -8.89 12.05
N ALA A 39 -4.26 -9.55 11.39
CA ALA A 39 -4.51 -10.98 11.58
C ALA A 39 -4.09 -11.79 10.32
N PRO A 40 -3.06 -12.65 10.38
CA PRO A 40 -2.13 -12.86 11.50
C PRO A 40 -1.10 -11.72 11.63
N PRO A 41 -0.55 -11.48 12.83
CA PRO A 41 0.40 -10.39 13.05
C PRO A 41 1.65 -10.60 12.20
N LEU A 42 2.17 -9.52 11.65
CA LEU A 42 3.33 -9.53 10.76
C LEU A 42 4.48 -8.79 11.41
N ALA A 43 5.65 -9.42 11.44
CA ALA A 43 6.90 -8.82 11.89
C ALA A 43 8.01 -9.13 10.87
N ILE A 44 8.79 -8.10 10.55
CA ILE A 44 9.94 -8.15 9.65
C ILE A 44 11.15 -7.67 10.44
N ALA A 45 12.26 -8.40 10.35
CA ALA A 45 13.52 -8.00 10.97
C ALA A 45 14.63 -7.94 9.91
N ALA A 46 15.56 -7.01 10.08
CA ALA A 46 16.68 -6.79 9.18
C ALA A 46 17.92 -6.31 9.94
N ASN A 47 19.10 -6.51 9.36
CA ASN A 47 20.37 -6.10 9.97
C ASN A 47 20.69 -4.63 9.72
N SER A 48 19.96 -3.97 8.82
CA SER A 48 20.14 -2.55 8.51
C SER A 48 18.81 -1.86 8.18
N LEU A 49 18.79 -0.54 8.33
CA LEU A 49 17.63 0.28 7.97
C LEU A 49 17.27 0.18 6.49
N ALA A 50 18.30 0.15 5.62
CA ALA A 50 18.11 0.02 4.17
C ALA A 50 17.48 -1.32 3.78
N GLU A 51 17.93 -2.41 4.42
CA GLU A 51 17.33 -3.74 4.24
C GLU A 51 15.90 -3.78 4.78
N LEU A 52 15.63 -3.19 5.94
CA LEU A 52 14.26 -3.10 6.48
C LEU A 52 13.34 -2.35 5.51
N ARG A 53 13.78 -1.20 4.98
CA ARG A 53 13.02 -0.42 4.00
C ARG A 53 12.69 -1.22 2.74
N ALA A 54 13.67 -1.94 2.19
CA ALA A 54 13.46 -2.79 1.02
C ALA A 54 12.44 -3.92 1.28
N LEU A 55 12.47 -4.52 2.47
CA LEU A 55 11.50 -5.55 2.87
C LEU A 55 10.09 -4.95 3.09
N LEU A 56 10.00 -3.75 3.64
CA LEU A 56 8.73 -3.03 3.76
C LEU A 56 8.16 -2.65 2.39
N ASP A 57 8.99 -2.24 1.43
CA ASP A 57 8.56 -2.01 0.05
C ASP A 57 8.06 -3.29 -0.64
N GLU A 58 8.69 -4.43 -0.37
CA GLU A 58 8.18 -5.72 -0.86
C GLU A 58 6.83 -6.06 -0.21
N ALA A 59 6.69 -5.88 1.10
CA ALA A 59 5.44 -6.11 1.80
C ALA A 59 4.31 -5.22 1.25
N ASP A 60 4.58 -3.93 1.02
CA ASP A 60 3.64 -2.99 0.41
C ASP A 60 3.27 -3.41 -1.02
N ARG A 61 4.24 -3.83 -1.84
CA ARG A 61 3.97 -4.35 -3.19
C ARG A 61 3.07 -5.58 -3.18
N LEU A 62 3.27 -6.49 -2.23
CA LEU A 62 2.44 -7.68 -2.06
C LEU A 62 1.01 -7.32 -1.63
N ASP A 63 0.86 -6.41 -0.68
CA ASP A 63 -0.44 -5.92 -0.22
C ASP A 63 -1.19 -5.22 -1.36
N CYS A 64 -0.53 -4.29 -2.05
CA CYS A 64 -1.08 -3.59 -3.21
C CYS A 64 -1.54 -4.56 -4.31
N ARG A 65 -0.78 -5.63 -4.59
CA ARG A 65 -1.19 -6.64 -5.56
C ARG A 65 -2.42 -7.42 -5.09
N ARG A 66 -2.52 -7.75 -3.81
CA ARG A 66 -3.71 -8.45 -3.28
C ARG A 66 -4.95 -7.58 -3.42
N THR A 67 -4.80 -6.30 -3.20
CA THR A 67 -5.93 -5.38 -3.06
C THR A 67 -6.40 -4.84 -4.41
N THR A 68 -5.48 -4.60 -5.36
CA THR A 68 -5.83 -4.37 -6.76
C THR A 68 -6.58 -5.56 -7.37
N ASN A 69 -6.24 -6.78 -6.99
CA ASN A 69 -7.03 -7.96 -7.36
C ASN A 69 -8.42 -7.96 -6.72
N ALA A 70 -8.57 -7.48 -5.48
CA ALA A 70 -9.88 -7.37 -4.82
C ALA A 70 -10.79 -6.34 -5.53
N LEU A 71 -10.24 -5.28 -6.12
CA LEU A 71 -10.99 -4.33 -6.95
C LEU A 71 -11.52 -4.94 -8.26
N ALA A 72 -11.20 -6.19 -8.59
CA ALA A 72 -11.88 -6.90 -9.67
C ALA A 72 -13.40 -7.05 -9.44
N VAL A 73 -13.89 -6.84 -8.21
CA VAL A 73 -15.33 -6.74 -7.88
C VAL A 73 -16.08 -5.70 -8.74
N LEU A 74 -15.38 -4.69 -9.26
CA LEU A 74 -15.96 -3.71 -10.20
C LEU A 74 -16.59 -4.37 -11.45
N ARG A 75 -16.15 -5.57 -11.82
CA ARG A 75 -16.72 -6.35 -12.93
C ARG A 75 -18.19 -6.72 -12.69
N GLU A 76 -18.59 -6.88 -11.43
CA GLU A 76 -19.98 -7.14 -11.05
C GLU A 76 -20.90 -5.95 -11.39
N TYR A 77 -20.32 -4.76 -11.56
CA TYR A 77 -21.02 -3.52 -11.95
C TYR A 77 -20.85 -3.19 -13.44
N GLY A 78 -20.39 -4.15 -14.25
CA GLY A 78 -20.21 -3.98 -15.69
C GLY A 78 -18.96 -3.21 -16.09
N VAL A 79 -18.05 -2.91 -15.15
CA VAL A 79 -16.77 -2.25 -15.44
C VAL A 79 -15.73 -3.31 -15.83
N ILE A 80 -15.04 -3.12 -16.95
CA ILE A 80 -13.86 -3.91 -17.27
C ILE A 80 -12.75 -3.48 -16.29
N ALA A 81 -12.46 -4.31 -15.29
CA ALA A 81 -11.37 -4.09 -14.35
C ALA A 81 -10.23 -5.06 -14.62
N GLN A 82 -9.04 -4.56 -14.95
CA GLN A 82 -7.84 -5.36 -15.25
C GLN A 82 -6.73 -5.01 -14.24
N PRO A 83 -6.46 -5.88 -13.26
CA PRO A 83 -5.33 -5.72 -12.35
C PRO A 83 -3.99 -5.92 -13.08
N CYS A 84 -3.05 -5.01 -12.84
CA CYS A 84 -1.70 -4.97 -13.40
C CYS A 84 -0.70 -4.60 -12.29
N GLY A 85 -0.23 -5.59 -11.53
CA GLY A 85 0.65 -5.34 -10.39
C GLY A 85 -0.04 -4.49 -9.32
N GLN A 86 0.47 -3.28 -9.09
CA GLN A 86 -0.10 -2.32 -8.14
C GLN A 86 -1.17 -1.40 -8.77
N ALA A 87 -1.52 -1.60 -10.04
CA ALA A 87 -2.53 -0.81 -10.71
C ALA A 87 -3.78 -1.63 -11.06
N VAL A 88 -4.91 -0.96 -11.22
CA VAL A 88 -6.12 -1.48 -11.86
C VAL A 88 -6.52 -0.53 -12.97
N VAL A 89 -6.61 -1.07 -14.17
CA VAL A 89 -7.24 -0.37 -15.29
C VAL A 89 -8.74 -0.63 -15.21
N ALA A 90 -9.54 0.43 -15.11
CA ALA A 90 -10.99 0.37 -15.05
C ALA A 90 -11.61 1.08 -16.25
N GLU A 91 -12.53 0.41 -16.94
CA GLU A 91 -13.24 0.95 -18.10
C GLU A 91 -14.74 0.67 -17.97
N PRO A 92 -15.58 1.70 -17.77
CA PRO A 92 -17.02 1.55 -17.72
C PRO A 92 -17.61 1.37 -19.13
N PRO A 93 -18.82 0.80 -19.28
CA PRO A 93 -19.45 0.63 -20.59
C PRO A 93 -19.60 1.96 -21.33
N GLY A 94 -18.91 2.09 -22.48
CA GLY A 94 -18.99 3.28 -23.32
C GLY A 94 -18.31 4.54 -22.74
N GLY A 95 -17.56 4.43 -21.65
CA GLY A 95 -16.86 5.55 -21.02
C GLY A 95 -15.35 5.50 -21.19
N VAL A 96 -14.66 6.41 -20.49
CA VAL A 96 -13.21 6.57 -20.60
C VAL A 96 -12.48 5.62 -19.67
N ARG A 97 -11.50 4.89 -20.22
CA ARG A 97 -10.55 4.07 -19.46
C ARG A 97 -9.77 4.93 -18.47
N ARG A 98 -9.72 4.51 -17.21
CA ARG A 98 -8.94 5.14 -16.13
C ARG A 98 -8.07 4.13 -15.41
N THR A 99 -7.04 4.64 -14.75
CA THR A 99 -6.10 3.84 -13.98
C THR A 99 -6.14 4.24 -12.51
N ILE A 100 -6.27 3.23 -11.68
CA ILE A 100 -6.21 3.29 -10.22
C ILE A 100 -4.87 2.69 -9.82
N VAL A 101 -4.15 3.29 -8.88
CA VAL A 101 -2.93 2.73 -8.29
C VAL A 101 -3.12 2.52 -6.80
N ALA A 102 -2.52 1.46 -6.28
CA ALA A 102 -2.46 1.14 -4.87
C ALA A 102 -1.02 1.33 -4.37
N GLY A 103 -0.86 1.99 -3.24
CA GLY A 103 0.45 2.24 -2.63
C GLY A 103 0.29 2.73 -1.21
N ARG A 104 1.18 2.30 -0.30
CA ARG A 104 1.22 2.79 1.09
C ARG A 104 -0.15 2.71 1.80
N GLY A 105 -0.92 1.65 1.53
CA GLY A 105 -2.24 1.44 2.12
C GLY A 105 -3.39 2.29 1.53
N LEU A 106 -3.17 3.00 0.42
CA LEU A 106 -4.14 3.86 -0.22
C LEU A 106 -4.43 3.42 -1.67
N TYR A 107 -5.64 3.70 -2.13
CA TYR A 107 -6.01 3.74 -3.54
C TYR A 107 -6.10 5.18 -4.01
N GLU A 108 -5.57 5.46 -5.19
CA GLU A 108 -5.65 6.77 -5.84
C GLU A 108 -5.82 6.62 -7.35
N TRP A 109 -6.41 7.63 -7.98
CA TRP A 109 -6.37 7.77 -9.43
C TRP A 109 -4.95 8.19 -9.86
N THR A 110 -4.53 7.86 -11.08
CA THR A 110 -3.26 8.38 -11.62
C THR A 110 -3.19 9.90 -11.76
N SER A 111 -4.31 10.61 -11.57
CA SER A 111 -4.36 12.07 -11.43
C SER A 111 -3.94 12.58 -10.04
N GLY A 112 -3.70 11.69 -9.08
CA GLY A 112 -3.39 12.01 -7.68
C GLY A 112 -4.62 12.21 -6.79
N VAL A 113 -5.84 11.99 -7.31
CA VAL A 113 -7.06 12.09 -6.50
C VAL A 113 -7.23 10.81 -5.67
N LEU A 114 -7.30 10.96 -4.35
CA LEU A 114 -7.50 9.86 -3.42
C LEU A 114 -8.87 9.20 -3.61
N ILE A 115 -8.88 7.87 -3.65
CA ILE A 115 -10.09 7.05 -3.69
C ILE A 115 -10.43 6.55 -2.29
N GLY A 116 -9.46 6.05 -1.54
CA GLY A 116 -9.74 5.52 -0.20
C GLY A 116 -8.66 4.58 0.32
N LEU A 117 -8.95 3.92 1.43
CA LEU A 117 -8.04 2.96 2.06
C LEU A 117 -8.09 1.62 1.35
N VAL A 118 -6.93 0.97 1.24
CA VAL A 118 -6.78 -0.37 0.69
C VAL A 118 -7.55 -1.44 1.49
N GLY A 119 -7.73 -1.21 2.80
CA GLY A 119 -8.48 -2.10 3.70
C GLY A 119 -10.01 -2.03 3.56
N ASP A 120 -10.56 -1.04 2.86
CA ASP A 120 -11.99 -0.87 2.65
C ASP A 120 -12.35 -0.97 1.16
N VAL A 121 -12.32 -2.21 0.65
CA VAL A 121 -12.53 -2.49 -0.78
C VAL A 121 -13.93 -2.08 -1.24
N SER A 122 -14.95 -2.27 -0.41
CA SER A 122 -16.34 -1.92 -0.75
C SER A 122 -16.49 -0.41 -0.90
N GLU A 123 -16.02 0.36 0.08
CA GLU A 123 -16.08 1.82 0.00
C GLU A 123 -15.23 2.38 -1.16
N ALA A 124 -14.04 1.79 -1.38
CA ALA A 124 -13.20 2.14 -2.52
C ALA A 124 -13.90 1.85 -3.87
N ALA A 125 -14.55 0.69 -4.01
CA ALA A 125 -15.27 0.32 -5.22
C ALA A 125 -16.44 1.29 -5.50
N GLU A 126 -17.20 1.68 -4.48
CA GLU A 126 -18.27 2.67 -4.61
C GLU A 126 -17.75 4.03 -5.09
N ARG A 127 -16.62 4.51 -4.52
CA ARG A 127 -16.00 5.77 -4.94
C ARG A 127 -15.43 5.69 -6.35
N VAL A 128 -14.87 4.55 -6.75
CA VAL A 128 -14.46 4.30 -8.14
C VAL A 128 -15.65 4.40 -9.08
N LEU A 129 -16.75 3.69 -8.79
CA LEU A 129 -17.95 3.71 -9.62
C LEU A 129 -18.53 5.11 -9.77
N ARG A 130 -18.48 5.92 -8.71
CA ARG A 130 -18.89 7.32 -8.75
C ARG A 130 -17.97 8.16 -9.65
N GLY A 131 -16.66 8.06 -9.44
CA GLY A 131 -15.66 8.80 -10.23
C GLY A 131 -15.61 8.41 -11.71
N LEU A 132 -16.08 7.21 -12.06
CA LEU A 132 -16.24 6.77 -13.46
C LEU A 132 -17.49 7.36 -14.14
N ARG A 133 -18.52 7.76 -13.38
CA ARG A 133 -19.78 8.33 -13.92
C ARG A 133 -19.74 9.85 -14.08
N GLU A 134 -18.88 10.53 -13.33
CA GLU A 134 -18.74 11.99 -13.33
C GLU A 134 -17.86 12.49 -14.49
N SER A 135 -17.74 11.73 -15.58
CA SER A 135 -16.78 11.98 -16.66
C SER A 135 -17.34 11.57 -18.01
#